data_AF-A0A7X8VD61-F1
#
_entry.id   AF-A0A7X8VD61-F1
#
_cell.length_a   1.000
_cell.length_b   1.000
_cell.length_c   1.000
_cell.angle_alpha   90.00
_cell.angle_beta   90.00
_cell.angle_gamma   90.00
#
_symmetry.space_group_name_H-M   'P 1'
#
loop_
_entity.id
_entity.type
_entity.pdbx_description
1 polymer ?
#
loop_
_entity_poly.entity_id
_entity_poly.type
_entity_poly.pdbx_seq_one_letter_code
_entity_poly.pdbx_strand_id
1 'polypeptide(L)'
;MRRIVTALIIAVSILILFSPSVRADEVKDFIKLSEPKDNFMTSSSKVLLSGETVPEAKVVILVNGRKEGKEFSVGAAGIFMTQVPISSKENIITVKASFPSGSTETVTRKVYQLENESKLPELTSLIQTLKSFLILK
;
A
#
# COMPACT_ATOMS: atom_id res chain seq x y z
N MET A 1 58.05 -5.40 -34.20
CA MET A 1 56.65 -4.91 -34.21
C MET A 1 55.60 -6.01 -34.34
N ARG A 2 55.68 -6.95 -35.30
CA ARG A 2 54.66 -8.01 -35.50
C ARG A 2 54.29 -8.81 -34.24
N ARG A 3 55.28 -9.26 -33.45
CA ARG A 3 55.04 -10.04 -32.21
C ARG A 3 54.27 -9.28 -31.12
N ILE A 4 54.48 -7.97 -31.04
CA ILE A 4 53.80 -7.09 -30.06
C ILE A 4 52.34 -6.92 -30.46
N VAL A 5 52.07 -6.75 -31.76
CA VAL A 5 50.70 -6.65 -32.30
C VAL A 5 49.92 -7.94 -32.06
N THR A 6 50.53 -9.10 -32.26
CA THR A 6 49.87 -10.40 -32.01
C THR A 6 49.58 -10.61 -30.53
N ALA A 7 50.52 -10.27 -29.64
CA ALA A 7 50.30 -10.35 -28.19
C ALA A 7 49.17 -9.42 -27.73
N LEU A 8 49.07 -8.23 -28.30
CA LEU A 8 48.02 -7.27 -27.99
C LEU A 8 46.64 -7.76 -28.45
N ILE A 9 46.54 -8.36 -29.64
CA ILE A 9 45.29 -8.95 -30.15
C ILE A 9 44.82 -10.09 -29.24
N ILE A 10 45.73 -10.98 -28.81
CA ILE A 10 45.40 -12.08 -27.91
C ILE A 10 44.94 -11.54 -26.54
N ALA A 11 45.61 -10.52 -26.02
CA ALA A 11 45.26 -9.87 -24.77
C ALA A 11 43.88 -9.18 -24.82
N VAL A 12 43.50 -8.59 -25.96
CA VAL A 12 42.18 -7.99 -26.16
C VAL A 12 41.10 -9.07 -26.31
N SER A 13 41.37 -10.15 -27.05
CA SER A 13 40.43 -11.26 -27.19
C SER A 13 40.16 -11.96 -25.85
N ILE A 14 41.17 -12.15 -24.99
CA ILE A 14 40.96 -12.75 -23.67
C ILE A 14 40.16 -11.82 -22.76
N LEU A 15 40.33 -10.50 -22.85
CA LEU A 15 39.57 -9.52 -22.06
C LEU A 15 38.08 -9.47 -22.42
N ILE A 16 37.73 -9.66 -23.70
CA ILE A 16 36.34 -9.68 -24.17
C ILE A 16 35.66 -11.01 -23.82
N LEU A 17 36.38 -12.13 -23.89
CA LEU A 17 35.82 -13.45 -23.57
C LEU A 17 35.69 -13.70 -22.06
N PHE A 18 36.49 -13.03 -21.24
CA PHE A 18 36.50 -13.17 -19.78
C PHE A 18 36.00 -11.92 -19.06
N SER A 19 35.18 -11.07 -19.68
CA SER A 19 34.45 -10.06 -18.91
C SER A 19 33.44 -10.77 -18.00
N PRO A 20 33.60 -10.72 -16.66
CA PRO A 20 32.61 -11.29 -15.77
C PRO A 20 31.35 -10.43 -15.88
N SER A 21 30.35 -10.91 -16.63
CA SER A 21 29.01 -10.34 -16.58
C SER A 21 28.37 -10.82 -15.28
N VAL A 22 28.70 -10.17 -14.17
CA VAL A 22 27.97 -10.37 -12.92
C VAL A 22 26.60 -9.73 -13.13
N ARG A 23 25.60 -10.55 -13.44
CA ARG A 23 24.21 -10.10 -13.34
C ARG A 23 23.91 -9.92 -11.86
N ALA A 24 23.56 -8.71 -11.45
CA ALA A 24 22.95 -8.49 -10.15
C ALA A 24 21.73 -9.41 -10.06
N ASP A 25 21.59 -10.11 -8.94
CA ASP A 25 20.42 -10.95 -8.66
C ASP A 25 19.17 -10.09 -8.84
N GLU A 26 18.22 -10.53 -9.67
CA GLU A 26 17.00 -9.78 -9.93
C GLU A 26 16.17 -9.79 -8.63
N VAL A 27 16.19 -8.67 -7.90
CA VAL A 27 15.30 -8.48 -6.75
C VAL A 27 13.87 -8.56 -7.27
N LYS A 28 13.19 -9.67 -6.97
CA LYS A 28 11.80 -9.87 -7.35
C LYS A 28 10.95 -8.74 -6.76
N ASP A 29 10.21 -8.05 -7.62
CA ASP A 29 9.24 -7.05 -7.20
C ASP A 29 8.19 -7.67 -6.28
N PHE A 30 7.79 -6.92 -5.26
CA PHE A 30 6.76 -7.34 -4.32
C PHE A 30 6.08 -6.14 -3.67
N ILE A 31 4.84 -6.32 -3.24
CA ILE A 31 4.19 -5.46 -2.24
C ILE A 31 3.54 -6.31 -1.15
N LYS A 32 3.80 -5.96 0.11
CA LYS A 32 3.25 -6.64 1.28
C LYS A 32 2.62 -5.62 2.23
N LEU A 33 1.32 -5.76 2.47
CA LEU A 33 0.62 -4.94 3.47
C LEU A 33 0.68 -5.58 4.86
N SER A 34 1.20 -4.84 5.82
CA SER A 34 1.27 -5.21 7.23
C SER A 34 -0.01 -4.83 7.97
N GLU A 35 -0.52 -3.61 7.74
CA GLU A 35 -1.80 -3.11 8.23
C GLU A 35 -2.58 -2.38 7.13
N PRO A 36 -3.93 -2.39 7.15
CA PRO A 36 -4.75 -3.22 8.02
C PRO A 36 -4.68 -4.71 7.59
N LYS A 37 -4.99 -5.62 8.51
CA LYS A 37 -5.32 -7.01 8.14
C LYS A 37 -6.58 -7.04 7.27
N ASP A 38 -6.77 -8.13 6.52
CA ASP A 38 -8.00 -8.29 5.76
C ASP A 38 -9.21 -8.47 6.69
N ASN A 39 -10.35 -7.91 6.32
CA ASN A 39 -11.58 -7.86 7.12
C ASN A 39 -11.42 -7.12 8.46
N PHE A 40 -10.51 -6.13 8.52
CA PHE A 40 -10.31 -5.31 9.72
C PHE A 40 -11.59 -4.52 10.09
N MET A 41 -11.91 -4.44 11.37
CA MET A 41 -13.09 -3.74 11.88
C MET A 41 -12.66 -2.57 12.77
N THR A 42 -13.22 -1.39 12.57
CA THR A 42 -12.88 -0.20 13.36
C THR A 42 -14.05 0.77 13.48
N SER A 43 -14.15 1.50 14.59
CA SER A 43 -15.07 2.64 14.73
C SER A 43 -14.47 3.97 14.25
N SER A 44 -13.17 3.98 13.91
CA SER A 44 -12.48 5.16 13.39
C SER A 44 -12.88 5.46 11.94
N SER A 45 -12.90 6.75 11.58
CA SER A 45 -13.06 7.21 10.19
C SER A 45 -11.74 7.21 9.40
N LYS A 46 -10.64 6.80 10.02
CA LYS A 46 -9.32 6.66 9.41
C LYS A 46 -8.66 5.36 9.81
N VAL A 47 -7.94 4.76 8.87
CA VAL A 47 -7.23 3.49 9.06
C VAL A 47 -5.75 3.69 8.78
N LEU A 48 -4.91 3.08 9.60
CA LEU A 48 -3.48 3.00 9.35
C LEU A 48 -3.23 1.99 8.22
N LEU A 49 -2.61 2.46 7.15
CA LEU A 49 -2.12 1.62 6.07
C LEU A 49 -0.59 1.58 6.16
N SER A 50 -0.03 0.39 6.33
CA SER A 50 1.42 0.20 6.37
C SER A 50 1.83 -1.05 5.61
N GLY A 51 3.03 -1.03 5.08
CA GLY A 51 3.55 -2.15 4.31
C GLY A 51 5.00 -1.97 3.90
N GLU A 52 5.47 -2.97 3.18
CA GLU A 52 6.81 -3.09 2.66
C GLU A 52 6.77 -3.40 1.17
N THR A 53 7.75 -2.89 0.44
CA THR A 53 7.93 -3.09 -1.00
C THR A 53 9.37 -2.73 -1.39
N VAL A 54 9.74 -2.91 -2.65
CA VAL A 54 11.07 -2.53 -3.14
C VAL A 54 11.27 -1.01 -3.09
N PRO A 55 12.51 -0.52 -2.85
CA PRO A 55 12.82 0.91 -2.91
C PRO A 55 12.41 1.55 -4.25
N GLU A 56 12.10 2.84 -4.20
CA GLU A 56 11.68 3.67 -5.35
C GLU A 56 10.37 3.23 -6.03
N ALA A 57 9.68 2.21 -5.50
CA ALA A 57 8.34 1.86 -5.93
C ALA A 57 7.38 3.04 -5.70
N LYS A 58 6.50 3.27 -6.67
CA LYS A 58 5.44 4.28 -6.60
C LYS A 58 4.15 3.63 -6.11
N VAL A 59 3.60 4.15 -5.02
CA VAL A 59 2.38 3.63 -4.39
C VAL A 59 1.21 4.58 -4.63
N VAL A 60 0.11 4.01 -5.12
CA VAL A 60 -1.20 4.67 -5.27
C VAL A 60 -2.21 3.91 -4.43
N ILE A 61 -3.00 4.65 -3.66
CA ILE A 61 -4.05 4.08 -2.82
C ILE A 61 -5.40 4.47 -3.38
N LEU A 62 -6.31 3.51 -3.43
CA LEU A 62 -7.70 3.72 -3.76
C LEU A 62 -8.57 3.22 -2.61
N VAL A 63 -9.56 4.01 -2.22
CA VAL A 63 -10.61 3.60 -1.29
C VAL A 63 -11.93 3.60 -2.06
N ASN A 64 -12.58 2.44 -2.11
CA ASN A 64 -13.83 2.24 -2.87
C ASN A 64 -13.69 2.68 -4.34
N GLY A 65 -12.52 2.41 -4.95
CA GLY A 65 -12.21 2.76 -6.34
C GLY A 65 -11.82 4.23 -6.58
N ARG A 66 -11.82 5.09 -5.55
CA ARG A 66 -11.40 6.49 -5.66
C ARG A 66 -9.98 6.67 -5.15
N LYS A 67 -9.15 7.39 -5.89
CA LYS A 67 -7.76 7.66 -5.50
C LYS A 67 -7.74 8.54 -4.26
N GLU A 68 -7.08 8.06 -3.21
CA GLU A 68 -6.87 8.80 -1.97
C GLU A 68 -5.48 9.42 -1.95
N GLY A 69 -5.43 10.74 -1.80
CA GLY A 69 -4.17 11.49 -1.73
C GLY A 69 -3.35 11.49 -3.02
N LYS A 70 -2.07 11.85 -2.88
CA LYS A 70 -1.09 11.84 -3.97
C LYS A 70 -0.36 10.50 -3.99
N GLU A 71 0.10 10.13 -5.18
CA GLU A 71 1.10 9.06 -5.32
C GLU A 71 2.36 9.44 -4.55
N PHE A 72 3.01 8.46 -3.91
CA PHE A 72 4.27 8.65 -3.22
C PHE A 72 5.27 7.55 -3.57
N SER A 73 6.56 7.90 -3.51
CA SER A 73 7.67 6.97 -3.74
C SER A 73 8.11 6.37 -2.41
N VAL A 74 8.43 5.08 -2.40
CA VAL A 74 8.94 4.37 -1.23
C VAL A 74 10.44 4.62 -1.08
N GLY A 75 10.85 4.97 0.13
CA GLY A 75 12.25 5.28 0.44
C GLY A 75 13.15 4.04 0.45
N ALA A 76 14.45 4.26 0.67
CA ALA A 76 15.47 3.21 0.67
C ALA A 76 15.23 2.07 1.68
N ALA A 77 14.48 2.33 2.75
CA ALA A 77 14.12 1.31 3.74
C ALA A 77 13.04 0.32 3.24
N GLY A 78 12.38 0.59 2.10
CA GLY A 78 11.33 -0.27 1.57
C GLY A 78 10.01 -0.24 2.36
N ILE A 79 9.89 0.58 3.39
CA ILE A 79 8.71 0.67 4.26
C ILE A 79 7.89 1.90 3.90
N PHE A 80 6.56 1.78 3.92
CA PHE A 80 5.63 2.90 3.85
C PHE A 80 4.56 2.84 4.92
N MET A 81 4.07 4.02 5.30
CA MET A 81 3.01 4.17 6.29
C MET A 81 2.21 5.44 6.00
N THR A 82 0.89 5.34 6.01
CA THR A 82 -0.02 6.48 5.84
C THR A 82 -1.37 6.23 6.51
N GLN A 83 -2.17 7.26 6.67
CA GLN A 83 -3.56 7.14 7.11
C GLN A 83 -4.50 7.37 5.94
N VAL A 84 -5.49 6.50 5.80
CA VAL A 84 -6.48 6.58 4.72
C VAL A 84 -7.86 6.78 5.32
N PRO A 85 -8.67 7.71 4.78
CA PRO A 85 -10.04 7.90 5.24
C PRO A 85 -10.91 6.72 4.81
N ILE A 86 -11.85 6.34 5.68
CA ILE A 86 -12.94 5.42 5.37
C ILE A 86 -14.26 6.08 5.76
N SER A 87 -15.30 5.85 4.97
CA SER A 87 -16.58 6.57 5.13
C SER A 87 -17.82 5.69 4.99
N SER A 88 -17.63 4.43 4.60
CA SER A 88 -18.70 3.48 4.38
C SER A 88 -18.67 2.37 5.43
N LYS A 89 -19.79 1.67 5.62
CA LYS A 89 -19.83 0.50 6.51
C LYS A 89 -18.88 -0.61 6.05
N GLU A 90 -18.74 -0.79 4.74
CA GLU A 90 -17.73 -1.63 4.10
C GLU A 90 -16.89 -0.76 3.17
N ASN A 91 -15.56 -0.88 3.28
CA ASN A 91 -14.61 -0.17 2.44
C ASN A 91 -13.61 -1.16 1.85
N ILE A 92 -13.31 -0.97 0.57
CA ILE A 92 -12.29 -1.73 -0.14
C ILE A 92 -11.09 -0.80 -0.33
N ILE A 93 -9.99 -1.10 0.34
CA ILE A 93 -8.72 -0.39 0.19
C ILE A 93 -7.86 -1.18 -0.79
N THR A 94 -7.54 -0.56 -1.93
CA THR A 94 -6.69 -1.13 -2.96
C THR A 94 -5.38 -0.35 -2.99
N VAL A 95 -4.27 -1.04 -2.85
CA VAL A 95 -2.92 -0.47 -2.91
C VAL A 95 -2.24 -0.99 -4.16
N LYS A 96 -1.93 -0.09 -5.09
CA LYS A 96 -1.22 -0.39 -6.32
C LYS A 96 0.23 0.09 -6.19
N ALA A 97 1.17 -0.81 -6.40
CA ALA A 97 2.59 -0.49 -6.54
C ALA A 97 3.01 -0.54 -8.01
N SER A 98 3.79 0.45 -8.45
CA SER A 98 4.48 0.43 -9.74
C SER A 98 5.98 0.46 -9.47
N PHE A 99 6.71 -0.50 -10.01
CA PHE A 99 8.10 -0.75 -9.65
C PHE A 99 9.08 -0.14 -10.66
N PRO A 100 10.35 0.11 -10.27
CA PRO A 100 11.38 0.59 -11.19
C PRO A 100 11.62 -0.31 -12.41
N SER A 101 11.34 -1.62 -12.27
CA SER A 101 11.36 -2.60 -13.37
C SER A 101 10.33 -2.33 -14.46
N GLY A 102 9.32 -1.48 -14.18
CA GLY A 102 8.15 -1.23 -15.01
C GLY A 102 6.97 -2.18 -14.73
N SER A 103 7.14 -3.20 -13.88
CA SER A 103 6.04 -4.08 -13.48
C SER A 103 5.12 -3.41 -12.45
N THR A 104 3.93 -3.96 -12.24
CA THR A 104 2.97 -3.45 -11.25
C THR A 104 2.30 -4.57 -10.50
N GLU A 105 2.05 -4.37 -9.21
CA GLU A 105 1.27 -5.29 -8.38
C GLU A 105 0.18 -4.56 -7.60
N THR A 106 -0.82 -5.30 -7.13
CA THR A 106 -1.95 -4.74 -6.39
C THR A 106 -2.35 -5.65 -5.24
N VAL A 107 -2.60 -5.05 -4.08
CA VAL A 107 -3.10 -5.73 -2.89
C VAL A 107 -4.35 -5.03 -2.41
N THR A 108 -5.36 -5.81 -2.02
CA THR A 108 -6.64 -5.30 -1.53
C THR A 108 -6.88 -5.73 -0.09
N ARG A 109 -7.50 -4.85 0.70
CA ARG A 109 -7.98 -5.11 2.06
C ARG A 109 -9.43 -4.67 2.19
N LYS A 110 -10.27 -5.54 2.75
CA LYS A 110 -11.61 -5.15 3.21
C LYS A 110 -11.52 -4.57 4.62
N VAL A 111 -12.16 -3.43 4.83
CA VAL A 111 -12.24 -2.77 6.13
C VAL A 111 -13.68 -2.36 6.43
N TYR A 112 -14.17 -2.71 7.61
CA TYR A 112 -15.52 -2.43 8.06
C TYR A 112 -15.52 -1.29 9.08
N GLN A 113 -16.31 -0.25 8.80
CA GLN A 113 -16.56 0.82 9.75
C GLN A 113 -17.75 0.47 10.62
N LEU A 114 -17.52 0.34 11.92
CA LEU A 114 -18.55 0.15 12.92
C LEU A 114 -19.25 1.48 13.16
N GLU A 115 -20.58 1.45 13.10
CA GLU A 115 -21.40 2.58 13.51
C GLU A 115 -21.16 2.83 15.00
N ASN A 116 -20.86 4.08 15.35
CA ASN A 116 -20.68 4.47 16.73
C ASN A 116 -22.07 4.56 17.37
N GLU A 117 -22.40 3.63 18.28
CA GLU A 117 -23.69 3.56 18.99
C GLU A 117 -24.04 4.85 19.76
N SER A 118 -23.07 5.76 19.90
CA SER A 118 -23.24 7.11 20.44
C SER A 118 -24.21 8.01 19.64
N LYS A 119 -24.65 7.59 18.44
CA LYS A 119 -25.73 8.23 17.66
C LYS A 119 -27.09 7.57 17.90
N LEU A 120 -27.50 7.40 19.17
CA LEU A 120 -28.92 7.17 19.50
C LEU A 120 -29.57 8.47 20.00
N PRO A 121 -29.75 9.52 19.17
CA PRO A 121 -30.52 10.71 19.56
C PRO A 121 -32.01 10.41 19.73
N GLU A 122 -32.47 9.21 19.39
CA GLU A 122 -33.90 8.86 19.40
C GLU A 122 -34.37 8.29 20.74
N LEU A 123 -33.51 7.60 21.50
CA LEU A 123 -33.94 6.99 22.76
C LEU A 123 -34.32 8.03 23.82
N THR A 124 -33.56 9.12 23.93
CA THR A 124 -33.89 10.22 24.84
C THR A 124 -35.19 10.92 24.43
N SER A 125 -35.38 11.13 23.12
CA SER A 125 -36.61 11.72 22.57
C SER A 125 -37.84 10.82 22.75
N LEU A 126 -37.69 9.51 22.51
CA LEU A 126 -38.72 8.49 22.75
C LEU A 126 -39.08 8.39 24.24
N ILE A 127 -38.09 8.37 25.14
CA ILE A 127 -38.31 8.36 26.59
C ILE A 127 -39.03 9.64 27.04
N GLN A 128 -38.66 10.80 26.50
CA GLN A 128 -39.32 12.06 26.83
C GLN A 128 -40.76 12.12 26.33
N THR A 129 -41.00 11.60 25.12
CA THR A 129 -42.36 11.47 24.55
C THR A 129 -43.21 10.54 25.41
N LEU A 130 -42.71 9.34 25.77
CA LEU A 130 -43.40 8.41 26.65
C LEU A 130 -43.70 9.02 28.03
N LYS A 131 -42.74 9.74 28.64
CA LYS A 131 -42.95 10.45 29.89
C LYS A 131 -44.07 11.49 29.77
N SER A 132 -44.11 12.25 28.69
CA SER A 132 -45.19 13.24 28.49
C SER A 132 -46.57 12.59 28.38
N PHE A 133 -46.68 11.43 27.74
CA PHE A 133 -47.92 10.65 27.68
C PHE A 133 -48.32 10.04 29.03
N LEU A 134 -47.36 9.60 29.84
CA LEU A 134 -47.61 8.99 31.14
C LEU A 134 -47.97 10.00 32.24
N ILE A 135 -47.52 11.25 32.12
CA ILE A 135 -47.79 12.32 33.11
C ILE A 135 -49.15 13.01 32.85
N LEU A 136 -49.72 12.87 31.65
CA LEU A 136 -51.01 13.46 31.28
C LEU A 136 -52.26 12.63 31.69
N LYS A 137 -52.11 11.66 32.61
CA LYS A 137 -53.22 10.85 33.15
C LYS A 137 -53.31 11.03 34.66
#